data_AF-A0A8T5BX28-F1
#
_entry.id   AF-A0A8T5BX28-F1
#
_cell.length_a   1.000
_cell.length_b   1.000
_cell.length_c   1.000
_cell.angle_alpha   90.00
_cell.angle_beta   90.00
_cell.angle_gamma   90.00
#
_symmetry.space_group_name_H-M   'P 1'
#
loop_
_entity.id
_entity.type
_entity.pdbx_description
1 polymer ?
#
loop_
_entity_poly.entity_id
_entity_poly.type
_entity_poly.pdbx_seq_one_letter_code
_entity_poly.pdbx_strand_id
1 'polypeptide(L)'
;MGFLEYAWALFFDKDWLKNKILISPEATFPRFYKKADHFVYVLPEPKEIKDEEEKLSFLGYIFPADVMGQRQLASLFRASVFYLSALSLIENFDDYRDWMKGKNKRLATFISFVIEGVKAITYISLNYPDKLLDLALANTLAIRRLRKIDGYINPATKIMTGLMFKSHTGLNPIKSSPEKEAIDELDDLIQTFRGKYIEALLEETTDVKAEKLNVASKIYDKIEESGVITETPFLPHTPEIGLCSIFHSSLAVNFDVMADQNFTQCLKFLGATPQAFMGTDQTWRKVAENEALQVVDDWKRQKEKDCKVLLKYQNLLSFTRFKGVHVPDLDYTEFLRIKSRCKSEAHRLIESLLAARDMLDEDSRKLYGILDLQDVIQVVAARSNRTDVFLLDENISKSYSWVIMLDASESMKAISDFAMEIFVILAEVANELLLDP
;
A
#
# COMPACT_ATOMS: atom_id res chain seq x y z
N MET A 1 7.94 -5.27 10.58
CA MET A 1 7.48 -4.82 9.26
C MET A 1 5.96 -4.74 9.31
N GLY A 2 5.38 -3.55 9.36
CA GLY A 2 3.92 -3.39 9.35
C GLY A 2 3.35 -3.60 7.95
N PHE A 3 2.04 -3.42 7.81
CA PHE A 3 1.35 -3.56 6.51
C PHE A 3 1.82 -2.54 5.46
N LEU A 4 2.31 -1.37 5.87
CA LEU A 4 2.84 -0.37 4.94
C LEU A 4 4.13 -0.86 4.28
N GLU A 5 5.09 -1.30 5.08
CA GLU A 5 6.35 -1.84 4.56
C GLU A 5 6.10 -3.13 3.77
N TYR A 6 5.14 -3.95 4.21
CA TYR A 6 4.76 -5.14 3.45
C TYR A 6 4.17 -4.80 2.09
N ALA A 7 3.27 -3.82 1.99
CA ALA A 7 2.75 -3.35 0.72
C ALA A 7 3.88 -2.88 -0.22
N TRP A 8 4.85 -2.13 0.30
CA TRP A 8 6.03 -1.73 -0.45
C TRP A 8 6.90 -2.89 -0.91
N ALA A 9 7.10 -3.91 -0.06
CA ALA A 9 7.83 -5.12 -0.42
C ALA A 9 7.15 -5.90 -1.56
N LEU A 10 5.82 -5.88 -1.61
CA LEU A 10 5.00 -6.60 -2.60
C LEU A 10 4.77 -5.85 -3.90
N PHE A 11 4.85 -4.52 -3.89
CA PHE A 11 4.57 -3.68 -5.06
C PHE A 11 5.49 -4.03 -6.24
N PHE A 12 4.95 -4.15 -7.46
CA PHE A 12 5.74 -4.49 -8.65
C PHE A 12 6.68 -3.35 -9.06
N ASP A 13 6.21 -2.10 -9.02
CA ASP A 13 7.03 -0.92 -9.28
C ASP A 13 7.71 -0.42 -8.00
N LYS A 14 9.05 -0.44 -7.97
CA LYS A 14 9.84 0.05 -6.84
C LYS A 14 10.21 1.53 -6.94
N ASP A 15 9.66 2.25 -7.92
CA ASP A 15 9.83 3.68 -8.02
C ASP A 15 9.04 4.41 -6.93
N TRP A 16 9.73 4.70 -5.82
CA TRP A 16 9.20 5.43 -4.67
C TRP A 16 8.74 6.84 -5.02
N LEU A 17 9.25 7.44 -6.11
CA LEU A 17 8.85 8.78 -6.52
C LEU A 17 7.56 8.77 -7.32
N LYS A 18 7.24 7.68 -8.04
CA LYS A 18 5.98 7.54 -8.79
C LYS A 18 4.83 6.99 -7.97
N ASN A 19 5.11 6.23 -6.92
CA ASN A 19 4.10 5.51 -6.16
C ASN A 19 3.99 6.02 -4.74
N LYS A 20 2.78 6.34 -4.28
CA LYS A 20 2.48 6.79 -2.93
C LYS A 20 1.49 5.83 -2.28
N ILE A 21 1.99 4.94 -1.41
CA ILE A 21 1.17 3.96 -0.68
C ILE A 21 0.87 4.51 0.72
N LEU A 22 -0.41 4.54 1.07
CA LEU A 22 -0.91 4.96 2.37
C LEU A 22 -1.73 3.81 2.99
N ILE A 23 -1.54 3.57 4.29
CA ILE A 23 -2.43 2.70 5.07
C ILE A 23 -3.38 3.60 5.86
N SER A 24 -4.70 3.40 5.74
CA SER A 24 -5.70 4.24 6.40
C SER A 24 -6.66 3.42 7.27
N PRO A 25 -6.83 3.75 8.56
CA PRO A 25 -7.82 3.10 9.43
C PRO A 25 -9.26 3.50 9.09
N GLU A 26 -9.47 4.62 8.39
CA GLU A 26 -10.78 5.14 8.00
C GLU A 26 -11.30 4.51 6.70
N ALA A 27 -10.38 4.13 5.80
CA ALA A 27 -10.75 3.48 4.56
C ALA A 27 -11.35 2.09 4.83
N THR A 28 -12.46 1.78 4.16
CA THR A 28 -13.08 0.44 4.22
C THR A 28 -12.63 -0.43 3.04
N PHE A 29 -12.44 0.18 1.88
CA PHE A 29 -12.01 -0.46 0.64
C PHE A 29 -10.78 0.25 0.08
N PRO A 30 -9.98 -0.43 -0.76
CA PRO A 30 -8.83 0.18 -1.40
C PRO A 30 -9.23 1.37 -2.27
N ARG A 31 -8.39 2.39 -2.37
CA ARG A 31 -8.61 3.52 -3.28
C ARG A 31 -7.41 3.69 -4.18
N PHE A 32 -7.67 4.08 -5.42
CA PHE A 32 -6.66 4.33 -6.42
C PHE A 32 -6.99 5.62 -7.17
N TYR A 33 -6.03 6.51 -7.28
CA TYR A 33 -6.14 7.68 -8.15
C TYR A 33 -4.77 8.20 -8.57
N LYS A 34 -4.73 8.80 -9.75
CA LYS A 34 -3.56 9.47 -10.30
C LYS A 34 -3.58 10.96 -9.92
N LYS A 35 -2.49 11.42 -9.32
CA LYS A 35 -2.14 12.85 -9.20
C LYS A 35 -1.10 13.17 -10.27
N ALA A 36 -0.96 14.46 -10.63
CA ALA A 36 -0.23 14.97 -11.80
C ALA A 36 0.96 14.10 -12.29
N ASP A 37 1.87 13.77 -11.40
CA ASP A 37 3.13 13.04 -11.65
C ASP A 37 3.25 11.70 -10.90
N HIS A 38 2.22 11.26 -10.17
CA HIS A 38 2.30 10.07 -9.33
C HIS A 38 0.97 9.40 -9.03
N PHE A 39 1.04 8.13 -8.66
CA PHE A 39 -0.08 7.33 -8.22
C PHE A 39 -0.23 7.35 -6.70
N VAL A 40 -1.47 7.40 -6.24
CA VAL A 40 -1.79 7.30 -4.82
C VAL A 40 -2.69 6.08 -4.59
N TYR A 41 -2.25 5.25 -3.66
CA TYR A 41 -2.94 4.04 -3.21
C TYR A 41 -3.28 4.23 -1.74
N VAL A 42 -4.56 4.08 -1.40
CA VAL A 42 -4.99 4.03 0.00
C VAL A 42 -5.48 2.63 0.28
N LEU A 43 -4.71 1.88 1.06
CA LEU A 43 -5.08 0.55 1.52
C LEU A 43 -5.74 0.65 2.90
N PRO A 44 -6.88 -0.01 3.12
CA PRO A 44 -7.47 -0.12 4.45
C PRO A 44 -6.50 -0.76 5.43
N GLU A 45 -6.46 -0.25 6.65
CA GLU A 45 -5.75 -0.94 7.73
C GLU A 45 -6.59 -2.13 8.22
N PRO A 46 -6.00 -3.33 8.39
CA PRO A 46 -6.62 -4.39 9.18
C PRO A 46 -6.97 -3.90 10.59
N LYS A 47 -8.04 -4.45 11.17
CA LYS A 47 -8.55 -4.04 12.50
C LYS A 47 -8.75 -5.25 13.39
N GLU A 48 -8.38 -5.11 14.66
CA GLU A 48 -8.77 -6.05 15.71
C GLU A 48 -10.19 -5.75 16.16
N ILE A 49 -11.02 -6.79 16.25
CA ILE A 49 -12.32 -6.73 16.90
C ILE A 49 -12.13 -7.38 18.27
N LYS A 50 -12.23 -6.55 19.31
CA LYS A 50 -12.13 -6.97 20.71
C LYS A 50 -13.50 -7.39 21.23
N ASP A 51 -13.90 -8.61 20.89
CA ASP A 51 -15.07 -9.31 21.45
C ASP A 51 -14.61 -10.44 22.39
N GLU A 52 -15.50 -11.34 22.81
CA GLU A 52 -15.17 -12.52 23.65
C GLU A 52 -14.10 -13.45 23.03
N GLU A 53 -13.99 -13.44 21.70
CA GLU A 53 -12.95 -14.11 20.92
C GLU A 53 -12.18 -13.05 20.12
N GLU A 54 -10.85 -13.08 20.16
CA GLU A 54 -10.03 -12.20 19.31
C GLU A 54 -10.30 -12.50 17.83
N LYS A 55 -10.76 -11.47 17.11
CA LYS A 55 -11.05 -11.55 15.68
C LYS A 55 -10.33 -10.44 14.93
N LEU A 56 -9.99 -10.73 13.68
CA LEU A 56 -9.38 -9.77 12.77
C LEU A 56 -10.39 -9.39 11.71
N SER A 57 -10.39 -8.14 11.28
CA SER A 57 -11.26 -7.68 10.20
C SER A 57 -10.50 -6.90 9.14
N PHE A 58 -10.85 -7.15 7.89
CA PHE A 58 -10.25 -6.50 6.74
C PHE A 58 -11.24 -6.50 5.57
N LEU A 59 -11.44 -5.36 4.91
CA LEU A 59 -12.37 -5.18 3.78
C LEU A 59 -13.82 -5.62 4.06
N GLY A 60 -14.24 -5.67 5.32
CA GLY A 60 -15.55 -6.20 5.74
C GLY A 60 -15.64 -7.73 5.82
N TYR A 61 -14.52 -8.44 5.81
CA TYR A 61 -14.42 -9.84 6.21
C TYR A 61 -13.98 -9.93 7.67
N ILE A 62 -14.45 -10.95 8.38
CA ILE A 62 -14.09 -11.24 9.78
C ILE A 62 -13.38 -12.60 9.80
N PHE A 63 -12.12 -12.59 10.19
CA PHE A 63 -11.26 -13.77 10.28
C PHE A 63 -11.04 -14.15 11.75
N PRO A 64 -10.93 -15.45 12.06
CA PRO A 64 -10.39 -15.87 13.35
C PRO A 64 -8.95 -15.33 13.52
N ALA A 65 -8.53 -15.03 14.76
CA ALA A 65 -7.16 -14.61 15.03
C ALA A 65 -6.14 -15.77 15.02
N ASP A 66 -6.56 -16.97 14.64
CA ASP A 66 -5.70 -18.15 14.50
C ASP A 66 -4.79 -18.08 13.26
N VAL A 67 -3.87 -19.04 13.15
CA VAL A 67 -2.89 -19.11 12.05
C VAL A 67 -3.57 -19.12 10.68
N MET A 68 -4.70 -19.80 10.53
CA MET A 68 -5.42 -19.89 9.26
C MET A 68 -6.06 -18.54 8.89
N GLY A 69 -6.75 -17.90 9.83
CA GLY A 69 -7.38 -16.60 9.61
C GLY A 69 -6.37 -15.50 9.31
N GLN A 70 -5.23 -15.49 10.01
CA GLN A 70 -4.13 -14.56 9.72
C GLN A 70 -3.57 -14.74 8.30
N ARG A 71 -3.37 -15.98 7.86
CA ARG A 71 -2.90 -16.29 6.49
C ARG A 71 -3.90 -15.82 5.44
N GLN A 72 -5.19 -16.10 5.63
CA GLN A 72 -6.24 -15.69 4.68
C GLN A 72 -6.40 -14.17 4.62
N LEU A 73 -6.27 -13.47 5.76
CA LEU A 73 -6.26 -12.01 5.81
C LEU A 73 -5.06 -11.44 5.05
N ALA A 74 -3.86 -11.96 5.28
CA ALA A 74 -2.65 -11.53 4.58
C ALA A 74 -2.75 -11.79 3.07
N SER A 75 -3.27 -12.95 2.65
CA SER A 75 -3.57 -13.25 1.24
C SER A 75 -4.52 -12.24 0.62
N LEU A 76 -5.60 -11.88 1.32
CA LEU A 76 -6.55 -10.87 0.83
C LEU A 76 -5.89 -9.47 0.73
N PHE A 77 -5.01 -9.14 1.68
CA PHE A 77 -4.22 -7.90 1.62
C PHE A 77 -3.29 -7.90 0.40
N ARG A 78 -2.52 -8.98 0.20
CA ARG A 78 -1.64 -9.17 -0.96
C ARG A 78 -2.39 -9.04 -2.27
N ALA A 79 -3.56 -9.68 -2.39
CA ALA A 79 -4.40 -9.58 -3.57
C ALA A 79 -4.74 -8.13 -3.93
N SER A 80 -5.05 -7.32 -2.92
CA SER A 80 -5.33 -5.88 -3.10
C SER A 80 -4.08 -5.14 -3.59
N VAL A 81 -2.92 -5.42 -3.00
CA VAL A 81 -1.64 -4.80 -3.40
C VAL A 81 -1.25 -5.18 -4.82
N PHE A 82 -1.30 -6.46 -5.18
CA PHE A 82 -0.94 -6.94 -6.52
C PHE A 82 -1.86 -6.37 -7.59
N TYR A 83 -3.18 -6.35 -7.34
CA TYR A 83 -4.14 -5.77 -8.28
C TYR A 83 -3.86 -4.29 -8.51
N LEU A 84 -3.70 -3.51 -7.43
CA LEU A 84 -3.41 -2.08 -7.51
C LEU A 84 -2.07 -1.79 -8.18
N SER A 85 -1.05 -2.60 -7.89
CA SER A 85 0.28 -2.44 -8.49
C SER A 85 0.30 -2.81 -9.97
N ALA A 86 -0.48 -3.80 -10.40
CA ALA A 86 -0.62 -4.08 -11.82
C ALA A 86 -1.35 -2.93 -12.50
N LEU A 87 -2.44 -2.44 -11.89
CA LEU A 87 -3.22 -1.34 -12.44
C LEU A 87 -2.32 -0.13 -12.73
N SER A 88 -1.44 0.28 -11.83
CA SER A 88 -0.58 1.44 -12.09
C SER A 88 0.51 1.26 -13.14
N LEU A 89 0.97 0.03 -13.36
CA LEU A 89 1.96 -0.27 -14.40
C LEU A 89 1.38 -0.20 -15.81
N ILE A 90 0.10 -0.52 -15.95
CA ILE A 90 -0.52 -0.78 -17.25
C ILE A 90 -1.74 0.10 -17.53
N GLU A 91 -2.24 0.86 -16.56
CA GLU A 91 -3.41 1.72 -16.74
C GLU A 91 -3.12 2.85 -17.71
N ASN A 92 -4.11 3.12 -18.55
CA ASN A 92 -4.14 4.32 -19.39
C ASN A 92 -5.52 4.98 -19.29
N PHE A 93 -5.92 5.36 -18.07
CA PHE A 93 -7.19 6.04 -17.77
C PHE A 93 -7.32 7.36 -18.53
N ASP A 94 -6.20 8.02 -18.84
CA ASP A 94 -6.17 9.24 -19.65
C ASP A 94 -6.76 9.04 -21.07
N ASP A 95 -6.71 7.83 -21.63
CA ASP A 95 -7.33 7.52 -22.93
C ASP A 95 -8.84 7.71 -22.93
N TYR A 96 -9.49 7.52 -21.77
CA TYR A 96 -10.94 7.64 -21.67
C TYR A 96 -11.39 9.08 -21.50
N ARG A 97 -10.48 10.05 -21.29
CA ARG A 97 -10.84 11.44 -20.96
C ARG A 97 -11.81 12.06 -21.97
N ASP A 98 -11.55 11.87 -23.26
CA ASP A 98 -12.43 12.36 -24.32
C ASP A 98 -13.67 11.48 -24.48
N TRP A 99 -13.51 10.16 -24.35
CA TRP A 99 -14.62 9.21 -24.45
C TRP A 99 -15.69 9.43 -23.36
N MET A 100 -15.31 9.83 -22.15
CA MET A 100 -16.24 10.06 -21.03
C MET A 100 -17.05 11.35 -21.15
N LYS A 101 -16.69 12.27 -22.05
CA LYS A 101 -17.38 13.57 -22.18
C LYS A 101 -18.84 13.34 -22.58
N GLY A 102 -19.76 13.93 -21.81
CA GLY A 102 -21.22 13.83 -22.06
C GLY A 102 -21.87 12.52 -21.62
N LYS A 103 -21.10 11.54 -21.11
CA LYS A 103 -21.61 10.24 -20.63
C LYS A 103 -21.97 10.26 -19.14
N ASN A 104 -22.77 9.29 -18.70
CA ASN A 104 -23.01 9.05 -17.28
C ASN A 104 -21.69 8.70 -16.57
N LYS A 105 -21.25 9.57 -15.65
CA LYS A 105 -19.97 9.44 -14.96
C LYS A 105 -19.80 8.10 -14.24
N ARG A 106 -20.85 7.58 -13.60
CA ARG A 106 -20.79 6.31 -12.85
C ARG A 106 -20.56 5.14 -13.78
N LEU A 107 -21.34 5.07 -14.85
CA LEU A 107 -21.23 3.99 -15.84
C LEU A 107 -19.89 4.06 -16.58
N ALA A 108 -19.48 5.25 -17.01
CA ALA A 108 -18.20 5.44 -17.68
C ALA A 108 -17.01 5.04 -16.79
N THR A 109 -17.05 5.42 -15.51
CA THR A 109 -16.03 5.01 -14.52
C THR A 109 -16.01 3.49 -14.36
N PHE A 110 -17.17 2.87 -14.13
CA PHE A 110 -17.30 1.40 -14.03
C PHE A 110 -16.65 0.70 -15.22
N ILE A 111 -16.99 1.10 -16.45
CA ILE A 111 -16.49 0.45 -17.66
C ILE A 111 -14.98 0.61 -17.80
N SER A 112 -14.45 1.82 -17.54
CA SER A 112 -13.00 2.01 -17.59
C SER A 112 -12.27 1.11 -16.59
N PHE A 113 -12.81 0.94 -15.38
CA PHE A 113 -12.20 0.09 -14.37
C PHE A 113 -12.34 -1.40 -14.67
N VAL A 114 -13.45 -1.85 -15.27
CA VAL A 114 -13.59 -3.24 -15.70
C VAL A 114 -12.56 -3.57 -16.79
N ILE A 115 -12.41 -2.72 -17.79
CA ILE A 115 -11.50 -2.97 -18.92
C ILE A 115 -10.03 -2.88 -18.48
N GLU A 116 -9.65 -1.85 -17.72
CA GLU A 116 -8.29 -1.74 -17.16
C GLU A 116 -8.02 -2.86 -16.14
N GLY A 117 -9.03 -3.29 -15.40
CA GLY A 117 -8.95 -4.45 -14.50
C GLY A 117 -8.67 -5.77 -15.22
N VAL A 118 -9.30 -5.99 -16.37
CA VAL A 118 -9.02 -7.16 -17.23
C VAL A 118 -7.58 -7.14 -17.73
N LYS A 119 -7.07 -5.97 -18.14
CA LYS A 119 -5.66 -5.81 -18.49
C LYS A 119 -4.75 -6.12 -17.30
N ALA A 120 -5.08 -5.61 -16.10
CA ALA A 120 -4.26 -5.79 -14.90
C ALA A 120 -4.17 -7.26 -14.49
N ILE A 121 -5.31 -7.96 -14.48
CA ILE A 121 -5.38 -9.41 -14.22
C ILE A 121 -4.58 -10.18 -15.28
N THR A 122 -4.70 -9.80 -16.55
CA THR A 122 -3.97 -10.45 -17.64
C THR A 122 -2.46 -10.26 -17.49
N TYR A 123 -2.02 -9.05 -17.15
CA TYR A 123 -0.63 -8.74 -16.87
C TYR A 123 -0.07 -9.58 -15.72
N ILE A 124 -0.81 -9.70 -14.60
CA ILE A 124 -0.42 -10.56 -13.47
C ILE A 124 -0.35 -12.02 -13.91
N SER A 125 -1.34 -12.49 -14.68
CA SER A 125 -1.38 -13.89 -15.10
C SER A 125 -0.19 -14.31 -15.97
N LEU A 126 0.33 -13.39 -16.79
CA LEU A 126 1.46 -13.65 -17.68
C LEU A 126 2.81 -13.50 -16.96
N ASN A 127 2.96 -12.47 -16.12
CA ASN A 127 4.26 -12.10 -15.55
C ASN A 127 4.49 -12.62 -14.13
N TYR A 128 3.40 -12.85 -13.37
CA TYR A 128 3.43 -13.18 -11.94
C TYR A 128 2.41 -14.28 -11.58
N PRO A 129 2.49 -15.46 -12.22
CA PRO A 129 1.49 -16.52 -12.06
C PRO A 129 1.39 -17.04 -10.61
N ASP A 130 2.46 -16.92 -9.81
CA ASP A 130 2.49 -17.27 -8.40
C ASP A 130 1.55 -16.41 -7.54
N LYS A 131 1.23 -15.19 -7.99
CA LYS A 131 0.33 -14.27 -7.28
C LYS A 131 -1.16 -14.55 -7.53
N LEU A 132 -1.47 -15.43 -8.48
CA LEU A 132 -2.85 -15.77 -8.84
C LEU A 132 -3.61 -16.49 -7.72
N LEU A 133 -2.90 -17.16 -6.80
CA LEU A 133 -3.52 -17.80 -5.64
C LEU A 133 -4.20 -16.77 -4.72
N ASP A 134 -3.54 -15.65 -4.45
CA ASP A 134 -4.09 -14.59 -3.61
C ASP A 134 -5.29 -13.90 -4.30
N LEU A 135 -5.21 -13.65 -5.61
CA LEU A 135 -6.34 -13.12 -6.40
C LEU A 135 -7.53 -14.08 -6.44
N ALA A 136 -7.29 -15.38 -6.65
CA ALA A 136 -8.35 -16.39 -6.64
C ALA A 136 -9.03 -16.48 -5.26
N LEU A 137 -8.26 -16.40 -4.18
CA LEU A 137 -8.80 -16.34 -2.81
C LEU A 137 -9.68 -15.10 -2.62
N ALA A 138 -9.21 -13.93 -3.04
CA ALA A 138 -9.96 -12.68 -2.91
C ALA A 138 -11.26 -12.69 -3.75
N ASN A 139 -11.20 -13.23 -4.96
CA ASN A 139 -12.37 -13.45 -5.83
C ASN A 139 -13.38 -14.40 -5.20
N THR A 140 -12.92 -15.49 -4.59
CA THR A 140 -13.78 -16.47 -3.91
C THR A 140 -14.50 -15.85 -2.72
N LEU A 141 -13.78 -15.08 -1.91
CA LEU A 141 -14.34 -14.31 -0.81
C LEU A 141 -15.37 -13.28 -1.30
N ALA A 142 -15.13 -12.63 -2.44
CA ALA A 142 -16.09 -11.70 -3.04
C ALA A 142 -17.39 -12.42 -3.43
N ILE A 143 -17.29 -13.57 -4.10
CA ILE A 143 -18.46 -14.38 -4.48
C ILE A 143 -19.25 -14.82 -3.25
N ARG A 144 -18.57 -15.29 -2.20
CA ARG A 144 -19.22 -15.74 -0.96
C ARG A 144 -19.95 -14.63 -0.21
N ARG A 145 -19.45 -13.41 -0.29
CA ARG A 145 -20.05 -12.24 0.39
C ARG A 145 -21.15 -11.56 -0.45
N LEU A 146 -21.28 -11.93 -1.71
CA LEU A 146 -22.26 -11.37 -2.62
C LEU A 146 -23.68 -11.68 -2.16
N ARG A 147 -24.56 -10.67 -2.15
CA ARG A 147 -25.99 -10.89 -1.93
C ARG A 147 -26.58 -11.63 -3.12
N LYS A 148 -27.77 -12.22 -2.94
CA LYS A 148 -28.52 -12.82 -4.07
C LYS A 148 -28.97 -11.71 -5.04
N ILE A 149 -28.23 -11.55 -6.14
CA ILE A 149 -28.46 -10.47 -7.12
C ILE A 149 -29.74 -10.67 -7.93
N ASP A 150 -30.21 -11.91 -8.09
CA ASP A 150 -31.45 -12.20 -8.83
C ASP A 150 -32.65 -11.38 -8.31
N GLY A 151 -32.65 -11.06 -7.00
CA GLY A 151 -33.69 -10.25 -6.34
C GLY A 151 -33.59 -8.74 -6.51
N TYR A 152 -32.57 -8.21 -7.20
CA TYR A 152 -32.43 -6.76 -7.42
C TYR A 152 -33.42 -6.29 -8.49
N ILE A 153 -34.04 -5.13 -8.28
CA ILE A 153 -35.02 -4.58 -9.23
C ILE A 153 -34.31 -3.95 -10.43
N ASN A 154 -33.13 -3.36 -10.24
CA ASN A 154 -32.42 -2.60 -11.27
C ASN A 154 -31.62 -3.52 -12.24
N PRO A 155 -32.02 -3.63 -13.52
CA PRO A 155 -31.34 -4.49 -14.50
C PRO A 155 -29.92 -4.01 -14.82
N ALA A 156 -29.67 -2.71 -14.90
CA ALA A 156 -28.33 -2.18 -15.15
C ALA A 156 -27.34 -2.60 -14.04
N THR A 157 -27.79 -2.56 -12.78
CA THR A 157 -26.97 -3.03 -11.65
C THR A 157 -26.68 -4.53 -11.75
N LYS A 158 -27.68 -5.34 -12.14
CA LYS A 158 -27.50 -6.78 -12.37
C LYS A 158 -26.45 -7.04 -13.45
N ILE A 159 -26.56 -6.38 -14.60
CA ILE A 159 -25.64 -6.53 -15.73
C ILE A 159 -24.24 -6.07 -15.35
N MET A 160 -24.09 -4.89 -14.73
CA MET A 160 -22.79 -4.40 -14.25
C MET A 160 -22.15 -5.38 -13.27
N THR A 161 -22.92 -5.91 -12.32
CA THR A 161 -22.40 -6.85 -11.33
C THR A 161 -22.01 -8.17 -11.98
N GLY A 162 -22.87 -8.73 -12.83
CA GLY A 162 -22.59 -9.97 -13.55
C GLY A 162 -21.38 -9.86 -14.47
N LEU A 163 -21.26 -8.76 -15.22
CA LEU A 163 -20.11 -8.49 -16.10
C LEU A 163 -18.81 -8.37 -15.31
N MET A 164 -18.81 -7.65 -14.18
CA MET A 164 -17.65 -7.54 -13.30
C MET A 164 -17.22 -8.92 -12.78
N PHE A 165 -18.16 -9.70 -12.23
CA PHE A 165 -17.83 -11.04 -11.72
C PHE A 165 -17.36 -11.98 -12.83
N LYS A 166 -18.03 -11.99 -13.99
CA LYS A 166 -17.66 -12.87 -15.10
C LYS A 166 -16.29 -12.52 -15.67
N SER A 167 -16.00 -11.22 -15.85
CA SER A 167 -14.70 -10.74 -16.35
C SER A 167 -13.52 -10.94 -15.38
N HIS A 168 -13.76 -10.95 -14.06
CA HIS A 168 -12.69 -11.05 -13.05
C HIS A 168 -12.55 -12.46 -12.44
N THR A 169 -13.63 -13.24 -12.41
CA THR A 169 -13.69 -14.54 -11.71
C THR A 169 -14.06 -15.71 -12.63
N GLY A 170 -14.58 -15.42 -13.84
CA GLY A 170 -15.12 -16.43 -14.75
C GLY A 170 -16.51 -16.93 -14.36
N LEU A 171 -17.09 -16.44 -13.26
CA LEU A 171 -18.36 -16.91 -12.74
C LEU A 171 -19.45 -15.85 -12.92
N ASN A 172 -20.62 -16.29 -13.39
CA ASN A 172 -21.79 -15.43 -13.48
C ASN A 172 -22.69 -15.67 -12.26
N PRO A 173 -22.89 -14.67 -11.37
CA PRO A 173 -23.75 -14.82 -10.21
C PRO A 173 -25.24 -14.88 -10.56
N ILE A 174 -25.62 -14.54 -11.80
CA ILE A 174 -27.00 -14.54 -12.30
C ILE A 174 -27.26 -15.84 -13.07
N LYS A 175 -28.27 -16.61 -12.65
CA LYS A 175 -28.47 -17.99 -13.14
C LYS A 175 -29.37 -18.08 -14.37
N SER A 176 -30.46 -17.33 -14.42
CA SER A 176 -31.45 -17.35 -15.51
C SER A 176 -32.27 -16.06 -15.52
N SER A 177 -31.99 -15.19 -16.50
CA SER A 177 -32.73 -13.94 -16.74
C SER A 177 -32.26 -13.33 -18.09
N PRO A 178 -33.01 -12.39 -18.71
CA PRO A 178 -32.56 -11.70 -19.93
C PRO A 178 -31.24 -10.93 -19.72
N GLU A 179 -30.96 -10.49 -18.49
CA GLU A 179 -29.67 -9.87 -18.14
C GLU A 179 -28.51 -10.83 -18.30
N LYS A 180 -28.72 -12.15 -18.12
CA LYS A 180 -27.66 -13.16 -18.32
C LYS A 180 -27.17 -13.18 -19.77
N GLU A 181 -28.09 -13.13 -20.74
CA GLU A 181 -27.73 -13.10 -22.16
C GLU A 181 -26.93 -11.84 -22.49
N ALA A 182 -27.34 -10.68 -21.94
CA ALA A 182 -26.59 -9.44 -22.09
C ALA A 182 -25.20 -9.54 -21.44
N ILE A 183 -25.07 -10.15 -20.26
CA ILE A 183 -23.78 -10.37 -19.60
C ILE A 183 -22.89 -11.28 -20.44
N ASP A 184 -23.45 -12.34 -21.02
CA ASP A 184 -22.68 -13.29 -21.83
C ASP A 184 -22.17 -12.63 -23.12
N GLU A 185 -23.01 -11.86 -23.82
CA GLU A 185 -22.61 -11.06 -24.99
C GLU A 185 -21.51 -10.04 -24.67
N LEU A 186 -21.65 -9.32 -23.55
CA LEU A 186 -20.65 -8.32 -23.13
C LEU A 186 -19.34 -8.96 -22.66
N ASP A 187 -19.41 -10.12 -22.00
CA ASP A 187 -18.21 -10.87 -21.61
C ASP A 187 -17.47 -11.39 -22.83
N ASP A 188 -18.14 -11.88 -23.88
CA ASP A 188 -17.49 -12.30 -25.12
C ASP A 188 -16.69 -11.14 -25.77
N LEU A 189 -17.21 -9.91 -25.72
CA LEU A 189 -16.48 -8.71 -26.14
C LEU A 189 -15.22 -8.49 -25.29
N ILE A 190 -15.33 -8.65 -23.97
CA ILE A 190 -14.20 -8.51 -23.04
C ILE A 190 -13.16 -9.61 -23.26
N GLN A 191 -13.57 -10.87 -23.45
CA GLN A 191 -12.65 -11.98 -23.69
C GLN A 191 -11.94 -11.83 -25.04
N THR A 192 -12.64 -11.36 -26.07
CA THR A 192 -12.02 -11.02 -27.36
C THR A 192 -10.96 -9.93 -27.20
N PHE A 193 -11.26 -8.88 -26.42
CA PHE A 193 -10.30 -7.85 -26.09
C PHE A 193 -9.11 -8.39 -25.29
N ARG A 194 -9.37 -9.27 -24.30
CA ARG A 194 -8.34 -9.92 -23.50
C ARG A 194 -7.37 -10.70 -24.39
N GLY A 195 -7.86 -11.48 -25.35
CA GLY A 195 -7.03 -12.21 -26.32
C GLY A 195 -6.11 -11.28 -27.10
N LYS A 196 -6.66 -10.21 -27.67
CA LYS A 196 -5.86 -9.20 -28.39
C LYS A 196 -4.83 -8.50 -27.50
N TYR A 197 -5.17 -8.24 -26.25
CA TYR A 197 -4.24 -7.63 -25.30
C TYR A 197 -3.09 -8.59 -24.94
N ILE A 198 -3.36 -9.90 -24.84
CA ILE A 198 -2.30 -10.91 -24.66
C ILE A 198 -1.36 -10.90 -25.87
N GLU A 199 -1.90 -10.90 -27.09
CA GLU A 199 -1.09 -10.80 -28.32
C GLU A 199 -0.21 -9.54 -28.30
N ALA A 200 -0.80 -8.38 -27.97
CA ALA A 200 -0.07 -7.11 -27.87
C ALA A 200 1.06 -7.15 -26.84
N LEU A 201 0.83 -7.76 -25.66
CA LEU A 201 1.86 -7.94 -24.64
C LEU A 201 3.01 -8.85 -25.10
N LEU A 202 2.69 -9.91 -25.86
CA LEU A 202 3.70 -10.86 -26.38
C LEU A 202 4.51 -10.27 -27.54
N GLU A 203 3.89 -9.43 -28.37
CA GLU A 203 4.52 -8.76 -29.50
C GLU A 203 5.21 -7.44 -29.11
N GLU A 204 5.16 -7.05 -27.82
CA GLU A 204 5.62 -5.76 -27.30
C GLU A 204 5.01 -4.55 -28.03
N THR A 205 3.82 -4.72 -28.60
CA THR A 205 3.08 -3.65 -29.27
C THR A 205 2.19 -2.92 -28.27
N THR A 206 2.21 -1.59 -28.31
CA THR A 206 1.63 -0.75 -27.25
C THR A 206 0.24 -0.20 -27.55
N ASP A 207 -0.25 -0.30 -28.79
CA ASP A 207 -1.49 0.37 -29.17
C ASP A 207 -2.69 -0.59 -29.23
N VAL A 208 -3.38 -0.69 -28.10
CA VAL A 208 -4.73 -1.30 -28.00
C VAL A 208 -5.82 -0.26 -27.74
N LYS A 209 -5.51 1.03 -27.95
CA LYS A 209 -6.40 2.13 -27.53
C LYS A 209 -7.71 2.12 -28.29
N ALA A 210 -7.66 1.93 -29.61
CA ALA A 210 -8.85 1.93 -30.45
C ALA A 210 -9.80 0.78 -30.08
N GLU A 211 -9.26 -0.43 -29.91
CA GLU A 211 -10.00 -1.62 -29.48
C GLU A 211 -10.64 -1.39 -28.11
N LYS A 212 -9.86 -0.87 -27.17
CA LYS A 212 -10.29 -0.58 -25.81
C LYS A 212 -11.49 0.37 -25.78
N LEU A 213 -11.42 1.48 -26.51
CA LEU A 213 -12.50 2.47 -26.56
C LEU A 213 -13.73 1.97 -27.33
N ASN A 214 -13.54 1.12 -28.35
CA ASN A 214 -14.63 0.47 -29.06
C ASN A 214 -15.41 -0.48 -28.14
N VAL A 215 -14.70 -1.35 -27.39
CA VAL A 215 -15.30 -2.25 -26.40
C VAL A 215 -16.01 -1.46 -25.31
N ALA A 216 -15.38 -0.39 -24.80
CA ALA A 216 -15.99 0.49 -23.81
C ALA A 216 -17.31 1.08 -24.30
N SER A 217 -17.38 1.53 -25.55
CA SER A 217 -18.58 2.12 -26.14
C SER A 217 -19.71 1.09 -26.26
N LYS A 218 -19.42 -0.12 -26.76
CA LYS A 218 -20.42 -1.20 -26.87
C LYS A 218 -20.98 -1.62 -25.51
N ILE A 219 -20.12 -1.72 -24.48
CA ILE A 219 -20.56 -2.01 -23.12
C ILE A 219 -21.43 -0.88 -22.57
N TYR A 220 -21.03 0.37 -22.83
CA TYR A 220 -21.75 1.56 -22.36
C TYR A 220 -23.17 1.60 -22.91
N ASP A 221 -23.31 1.51 -24.23
CA ASP A 221 -24.61 1.61 -24.90
C ASP A 221 -25.56 0.51 -24.39
N LYS A 222 -25.08 -0.74 -24.29
CA LYS A 222 -25.88 -1.87 -23.82
C LYS A 222 -26.36 -1.71 -22.36
N ILE A 223 -25.49 -1.24 -21.47
CA ILE A 223 -25.86 -1.06 -20.05
C ILE A 223 -26.76 0.16 -19.87
N GLU A 224 -26.52 1.24 -20.60
CA GLU A 224 -27.33 2.46 -20.56
C GLU A 224 -28.78 2.18 -21.01
N GLU A 225 -28.96 1.38 -22.06
CA GLU A 225 -30.28 0.93 -22.53
C GLU A 225 -31.03 0.05 -21.51
N SER A 226 -30.29 -0.63 -20.63
CA SER A 226 -30.86 -1.62 -19.71
C SER A 226 -31.51 -1.01 -18.45
N GLY A 227 -31.19 0.23 -18.09
CA GLY A 227 -31.83 0.90 -16.95
C GLY A 227 -31.04 2.03 -16.31
N VAL A 228 -31.58 2.55 -15.20
CA VAL A 228 -31.01 3.70 -14.50
C VAL A 228 -29.74 3.32 -13.75
N ILE A 229 -28.69 4.14 -13.86
CA ILE A 229 -27.41 3.92 -13.19
C ILE A 229 -27.43 4.49 -11.76
N THR A 230 -27.75 3.64 -10.78
CA THR A 230 -27.86 4.04 -9.37
C THR A 230 -26.58 3.82 -8.57
N GLU A 231 -25.80 2.80 -8.90
CA GLU A 231 -24.59 2.40 -8.17
C GLU A 231 -23.45 2.01 -9.13
N THR A 232 -22.28 1.72 -8.58
CA THR A 232 -21.05 1.43 -9.33
C THR A 232 -20.37 0.22 -8.67
N PRO A 233 -20.79 -1.01 -9.03
CA PRO A 233 -20.24 -2.25 -8.48
C PRO A 233 -18.71 -2.34 -8.63
N PHE A 234 -18.03 -2.84 -7.60
CA PHE A 234 -16.60 -3.15 -7.61
C PHE A 234 -16.32 -4.33 -6.67
N LEU A 235 -15.20 -5.04 -6.84
CA LEU A 235 -14.83 -6.13 -5.95
C LEU A 235 -14.16 -5.59 -4.69
N PRO A 236 -14.35 -6.20 -3.50
CA PRO A 236 -13.83 -5.64 -2.24
C PRO A 236 -12.33 -5.39 -2.20
N HIS A 237 -11.53 -6.19 -2.92
CA HIS A 237 -10.07 -6.07 -2.98
C HIS A 237 -9.57 -5.15 -4.12
N THR A 238 -10.48 -4.61 -4.94
CA THR A 238 -10.20 -3.67 -6.03
C THR A 238 -10.54 -2.23 -5.61
N PRO A 239 -10.14 -1.19 -6.36
CA PRO A 239 -10.46 0.19 -6.04
C PRO A 239 -11.95 0.44 -5.80
N GLU A 240 -12.26 1.22 -4.77
CA GLU A 240 -13.56 1.84 -4.51
C GLU A 240 -13.81 2.91 -5.58
N ILE A 241 -14.76 2.63 -6.48
CA ILE A 241 -15.08 3.50 -7.62
C ILE A 241 -16.44 4.18 -7.50
N GLY A 242 -17.20 3.89 -6.44
CA GLY A 242 -18.49 4.52 -6.19
C GLY A 242 -19.30 3.79 -5.12
N LEU A 243 -20.62 4.06 -5.08
CA LEU A 243 -21.53 3.38 -4.17
C LEU A 243 -21.68 1.91 -4.61
N CYS A 244 -21.63 0.98 -3.66
CA CYS A 244 -21.73 -0.45 -3.93
C CYS A 244 -22.50 -1.13 -2.79
N SER A 245 -23.72 -1.58 -3.08
CA SER A 245 -24.63 -2.18 -2.08
C SER A 245 -24.79 -3.70 -2.21
N ILE A 246 -24.14 -4.29 -3.23
CA ILE A 246 -24.30 -5.69 -3.64
C ILE A 246 -23.75 -6.71 -2.62
N PHE A 247 -22.91 -6.28 -1.67
CA PHE A 247 -22.30 -7.14 -0.66
C PHE A 247 -23.02 -7.11 0.68
N HIS A 248 -22.99 -8.21 1.40
CA HIS A 248 -23.33 -8.21 2.83
C HIS A 248 -22.34 -7.31 3.60
N SER A 249 -22.81 -6.65 4.66
CA SER A 249 -21.97 -5.75 5.47
C SER A 249 -20.74 -6.47 6.02
N SER A 250 -20.88 -7.72 6.44
CA SER A 250 -19.78 -8.58 6.88
C SER A 250 -19.92 -10.03 6.41
N LEU A 251 -18.79 -10.75 6.37
CA LEU A 251 -18.73 -12.21 6.20
C LEU A 251 -17.72 -12.81 7.19
N ALA A 252 -18.15 -13.77 7.99
CA ALA A 252 -17.24 -14.56 8.84
C ALA A 252 -16.54 -15.65 8.02
N VAL A 253 -15.21 -15.68 8.05
CA VAL A 253 -14.36 -16.59 7.29
C VAL A 253 -13.85 -17.69 8.21
N ASN A 254 -14.79 -18.54 8.67
CA ASN A 254 -14.51 -19.67 9.57
C ASN A 254 -14.23 -20.97 8.80
N PHE A 255 -13.76 -20.86 7.56
CA PHE A 255 -13.52 -21.98 6.65
C PHE A 255 -12.21 -21.74 5.89
N ASP A 256 -11.66 -22.81 5.35
CA ASP A 256 -10.54 -22.73 4.41
C ASP A 256 -11.07 -22.35 3.01
N VAL A 257 -10.78 -21.11 2.59
CA VAL A 257 -11.19 -20.61 1.28
C VAL A 257 -10.54 -21.40 0.14
N MET A 258 -9.34 -21.95 0.33
CA MET A 258 -8.66 -22.75 -0.70
C MET A 258 -9.36 -24.09 -0.96
N ALA A 259 -10.14 -24.60 0.00
CA ALA A 259 -10.97 -25.79 -0.14
C ALA A 259 -12.31 -25.53 -0.84
N ASP A 260 -12.64 -24.26 -1.14
CA ASP A 260 -13.88 -23.88 -1.81
C ASP A 260 -13.90 -24.32 -3.28
N GLN A 261 -15.05 -24.78 -3.77
CA GLN A 261 -15.22 -25.11 -5.19
C GLN A 261 -15.03 -23.88 -6.08
N ASN A 262 -15.49 -22.72 -5.63
CA ASN A 262 -15.35 -21.46 -6.36
C ASN A 262 -13.88 -21.03 -6.48
N PHE A 263 -13.03 -21.40 -5.51
CA PHE A 263 -11.59 -21.10 -5.56
C PHE A 263 -10.92 -21.76 -6.77
N THR A 264 -11.18 -23.06 -6.96
CA THR A 264 -10.63 -23.79 -8.11
C THR A 264 -11.13 -23.22 -9.44
N GLN A 265 -12.39 -22.77 -9.50
CA GLN A 265 -12.95 -22.13 -10.70
C GLN A 265 -12.29 -20.79 -10.99
N CYS A 266 -12.17 -19.92 -9.98
CA CYS A 266 -11.48 -18.63 -10.11
C CYS A 266 -10.03 -18.82 -10.55
N LEU A 267 -9.30 -19.76 -9.93
CA LEU A 267 -7.90 -20.01 -10.24
C LEU A 267 -7.72 -20.47 -11.70
N LYS A 268 -8.58 -21.36 -12.18
CA LYS A 268 -8.60 -21.81 -13.59
C LYS A 268 -8.88 -20.66 -14.55
N PHE A 269 -9.84 -19.80 -14.24
CA PHE A 269 -10.17 -18.63 -15.07
C PHE A 269 -9.01 -17.63 -15.16
N LEU A 270 -8.28 -17.45 -14.06
CA LEU A 270 -7.09 -16.61 -14.01
C LEU A 270 -5.90 -17.20 -14.80
N GLY A 271 -6.02 -18.42 -15.33
CA GLY A 271 -5.01 -19.06 -16.17
C GLY A 271 -4.10 -20.05 -15.43
N ALA A 272 -4.40 -20.39 -14.17
CA ALA A 272 -3.58 -21.29 -13.37
C ALA A 272 -4.29 -22.60 -13.04
N THR A 273 -3.53 -23.68 -12.84
CA THR A 273 -4.07 -24.98 -12.43
C THR A 273 -3.62 -25.34 -11.01
N PRO A 274 -4.48 -25.96 -10.18
CA PRO A 274 -4.10 -26.37 -8.83
C PRO A 274 -2.83 -27.26 -8.79
N GLN A 275 -2.62 -28.06 -9.83
CA GLN A 275 -1.49 -28.98 -9.98
C GLN A 275 -0.16 -28.26 -10.22
N ALA A 276 -0.16 -27.11 -10.91
CA ALA A 276 1.04 -26.31 -11.13
C ALA A 276 1.68 -25.83 -9.82
N PHE A 277 0.88 -25.77 -8.74
CA PHE A 277 1.26 -25.32 -7.41
C PHE A 277 1.47 -26.47 -6.40
N MET A 278 1.63 -27.73 -6.86
CA MET A 278 1.84 -28.88 -5.95
C MET A 278 3.25 -29.49 -6.01
N GLY A 279 4.05 -29.24 -7.07
CA GLY A 279 5.33 -29.93 -7.30
C GLY A 279 6.61 -29.18 -6.91
N THR A 280 6.64 -27.85 -7.04
CA THR A 280 7.81 -26.98 -6.77
C THR A 280 7.53 -25.92 -5.69
N ASP A 281 6.33 -25.98 -5.10
CA ASP A 281 5.66 -24.85 -4.46
C ASP A 281 5.48 -24.99 -2.93
N GLN A 282 5.89 -26.12 -2.34
CA GLN A 282 5.82 -26.30 -0.88
C GLN A 282 6.73 -25.33 -0.12
N THR A 283 7.86 -24.95 -0.70
CA THR A 283 8.81 -24.01 -0.09
C THR A 283 8.28 -22.58 -0.17
N TRP A 284 7.80 -22.15 -1.35
CA TRP A 284 7.23 -20.81 -1.55
C TRP A 284 5.95 -20.59 -0.74
N ARG A 285 5.06 -21.59 -0.69
CA ARG A 285 3.88 -21.54 0.20
C ARG A 285 4.28 -21.36 1.66
N LYS A 286 5.27 -22.12 2.14
CA LYS A 286 5.77 -21.96 3.52
C LYS A 286 6.38 -20.59 3.77
N VAL A 287 7.11 -20.03 2.80
CA VAL A 287 7.68 -18.67 2.90
C VAL A 287 6.56 -17.63 2.96
N ALA A 288 5.60 -17.66 2.03
CA ALA A 288 4.47 -16.74 1.99
C ALA A 288 3.55 -16.87 3.22
N GLU A 289 3.42 -18.08 3.76
CA GLU A 289 2.72 -18.35 5.02
C GLU A 289 3.44 -17.77 6.23
N ASN A 290 4.76 -17.91 6.30
CA ASN A 290 5.56 -17.36 7.40
C ASN A 290 5.61 -15.83 7.33
N GLU A 291 5.77 -15.25 6.14
CA GLU A 291 5.67 -13.81 5.90
C GLU A 291 4.31 -13.27 6.35
N ALA A 292 3.22 -13.96 6.00
CA ALA A 292 1.88 -13.57 6.40
C ALA A 292 1.72 -13.48 7.93
N LEU A 293 2.24 -14.47 8.66
CA LEU A 293 2.20 -14.47 10.13
C LEU A 293 3.08 -13.36 10.70
N GLN A 294 4.30 -13.22 10.18
CA GLN A 294 5.25 -12.21 10.64
C GLN A 294 4.69 -10.79 10.49
N VAL A 295 4.04 -10.47 9.37
CA VAL A 295 3.48 -9.12 9.14
C VAL A 295 2.34 -8.82 10.11
N VAL A 296 1.47 -9.79 10.40
CA VAL A 296 0.38 -9.61 11.38
C VAL A 296 0.96 -9.42 12.78
N ASP A 297 1.92 -10.25 13.19
CA ASP A 297 2.57 -10.14 14.50
C ASP A 297 3.33 -8.82 14.67
N ASP A 298 4.07 -8.40 13.65
CA ASP A 298 4.81 -7.13 13.67
C ASP A 298 3.86 -5.93 13.71
N TRP A 299 2.73 -5.99 12.98
CA TRP A 299 1.68 -4.98 13.07
C TRP A 299 1.06 -4.89 14.46
N LYS A 300 0.75 -6.03 15.10
CA LYS A 300 0.26 -6.07 16.49
C LYS A 300 1.27 -5.45 17.46
N ARG A 301 2.53 -5.85 17.37
CA ARG A 301 3.63 -5.30 18.19
C ARG A 301 3.79 -3.80 18.02
N GLN A 302 3.68 -3.31 16.79
CA GLN A 302 3.75 -1.88 16.50
C GLN A 302 2.57 -1.14 17.15
N LYS A 303 1.34 -1.65 17.01
CA LYS A 303 0.16 -1.08 17.69
C LYS A 303 0.30 -1.05 19.21
N GLU A 304 0.80 -2.13 19.81
CA GLU A 304 1.05 -2.16 21.26
C GLU A 304 2.09 -1.13 21.69
N LYS A 305 3.18 -0.98 20.93
CA LYS A 305 4.22 0.01 21.19
C LYS A 305 3.63 1.42 21.11
N ASP A 306 2.86 1.71 20.06
CA ASP A 306 2.23 3.01 19.86
C ASP A 306 1.21 3.31 20.97
N CYS A 307 0.40 2.34 21.36
CA CYS A 307 -0.51 2.48 22.50
C CYS A 307 0.23 2.80 23.81
N LYS A 308 1.34 2.10 24.09
CA LYS A 308 2.18 2.36 25.28
C LYS A 308 2.75 3.76 25.26
N VAL A 309 3.21 4.24 24.11
CA VAL A 309 3.73 5.60 23.94
C VAL A 309 2.63 6.64 24.13
N LEU A 310 1.47 6.46 23.48
CA LEU A 310 0.33 7.36 23.59
C LEU A 310 -0.20 7.46 25.03
N LEU A 311 -0.30 6.34 25.75
CA LEU A 311 -0.74 6.33 27.16
C LEU A 311 0.20 7.12 28.06
N LYS A 312 1.53 7.03 27.85
CA LYS A 312 2.51 7.83 28.60
C LYS A 312 2.27 9.33 28.40
N TYR A 313 2.05 9.76 27.16
CA TYR A 313 1.82 11.17 26.86
C TYR A 313 0.44 11.65 27.29
N GLN A 314 -0.61 10.82 27.17
CA GLN A 314 -1.96 11.16 27.61
C GLN A 314 -2.03 11.51 29.10
N ASN A 315 -1.26 10.82 29.95
CA ASN A 315 -1.18 11.17 31.37
C ASN A 315 -0.62 12.59 31.60
N LEU A 316 0.33 13.01 30.76
CA LEU A 316 0.95 14.34 30.81
C LEU A 316 0.04 15.45 30.24
N LEU A 317 -0.92 15.10 29.39
CA LEU A 317 -1.86 16.06 28.78
C LEU A 317 -2.85 16.66 29.78
N SER A 318 -3.11 15.98 30.89
CA SER A 318 -4.10 16.40 31.90
C SER A 318 -3.90 17.83 32.43
N PHE A 319 -2.66 18.33 32.41
CA PHE A 319 -2.30 19.68 32.84
C PHE A 319 -2.18 20.70 31.69
N THR A 320 -2.54 20.31 30.47
CA THR A 320 -2.37 21.12 29.25
C THR A 320 -3.72 21.46 28.59
N ARG A 321 -3.71 22.37 27.60
CA ARG A 321 -4.88 22.69 26.77
C ARG A 321 -4.94 21.89 25.46
N PHE A 322 -4.04 20.93 25.28
CA PHE A 322 -3.98 20.15 24.04
C PHE A 322 -5.16 19.17 23.97
N LYS A 323 -5.75 19.04 22.78
CA LYS A 323 -6.92 18.17 22.53
C LYS A 323 -6.60 16.68 22.61
N GLY A 324 -5.37 16.30 22.24
CA GLY A 324 -4.95 14.91 22.18
C GLY A 324 -3.53 14.77 21.67
N VAL A 325 -3.00 13.56 21.77
CA VAL A 325 -1.72 13.14 21.19
C VAL A 325 -2.02 11.98 20.25
N HIS A 326 -1.44 12.04 19.06
CA HIS A 326 -1.65 11.07 18.00
C HIS A 326 -0.30 10.70 17.38
N VAL A 327 -0.19 9.46 16.92
CA VAL A 327 0.91 9.06 16.04
C VAL A 327 0.56 9.59 14.64
N PRO A 328 1.46 10.33 13.98
CA PRO A 328 1.18 10.87 12.65
C PRO A 328 1.07 9.75 11.61
N ASP A 329 0.27 9.98 10.57
CA ASP A 329 0.18 9.07 9.44
C ASP A 329 1.53 8.99 8.71
N LEU A 330 1.93 7.77 8.35
CA LEU A 330 3.21 7.52 7.69
C LEU A 330 3.09 7.77 6.18
N ASP A 331 3.77 8.83 5.71
CA ASP A 331 3.86 9.18 4.29
C ASP A 331 5.31 9.14 3.80
N TYR A 332 5.81 7.92 3.65
CA TYR A 332 7.22 7.70 3.32
C TYR A 332 7.60 8.25 1.94
N THR A 333 6.70 8.18 0.96
CA THR A 333 6.92 8.73 -0.38
C THR A 333 7.09 10.24 -0.34
N GLU A 334 6.21 10.95 0.36
CA GLU A 334 6.29 12.41 0.45
C GLU A 334 7.57 12.84 1.17
N PHE A 335 7.93 12.14 2.26
CA PHE A 335 9.22 12.31 2.91
C PHE A 335 10.39 12.15 1.93
N LEU A 336 10.44 11.07 1.16
CA LEU A 336 11.52 10.81 0.20
C LEU A 336 11.61 11.88 -0.90
N ARG A 337 10.46 12.38 -1.39
CA ARG A 337 10.41 13.45 -2.39
C ARG A 337 10.99 14.75 -1.83
N ILE A 338 10.56 15.14 -0.64
CA ILE A 338 11.06 16.35 0.03
C ILE A 338 12.55 16.19 0.33
N LYS A 339 12.97 15.04 0.86
CA LYS A 339 14.38 14.72 1.12
C LYS A 339 15.23 14.82 -0.14
N SER A 340 14.77 14.28 -1.27
CA SER A 340 15.47 14.35 -2.55
C SER A 340 15.63 15.80 -3.03
N ARG A 341 14.57 16.61 -2.92
CA ARG A 341 14.56 18.03 -3.30
C ARG A 341 15.52 18.86 -2.45
N CYS A 342 15.62 18.58 -1.15
CA CYS A 342 16.38 19.38 -0.19
C CYS A 342 17.78 18.82 0.13
N LYS A 343 18.23 17.78 -0.58
CA LYS A 343 19.46 17.06 -0.27
C LYS A 343 20.69 17.97 -0.29
N SER A 344 20.76 18.89 -1.25
CA SER A 344 21.93 19.76 -1.43
C SER A 344 22.04 20.79 -0.31
N GLU A 345 20.91 21.34 0.10
CA GLU A 345 20.75 22.34 1.15
C GLU A 345 21.04 21.71 2.51
N ALA A 346 20.49 20.51 2.76
CA ALA A 346 20.80 19.74 3.96
C ALA A 346 22.30 19.44 4.07
N HIS A 347 22.93 18.98 2.99
CA HIS A 347 24.37 18.69 3.00
C HIS A 347 25.23 19.93 3.29
N ARG A 348 24.92 21.07 2.66
CA ARG A 348 25.63 22.33 2.92
C ARG A 348 25.49 22.79 4.37
N LEU A 349 24.31 22.60 4.97
CA LEU A 349 24.07 22.94 6.37
C LEU A 349 24.84 22.00 7.30
N ILE A 350 24.85 20.69 7.02
CA ILE A 350 25.64 19.70 7.76
C ILE A 350 27.13 20.06 7.73
N GLU A 351 27.71 20.30 6.55
CA GLU A 351 29.13 20.67 6.40
C GLU A 351 29.45 21.95 7.17
N SER A 352 28.58 22.95 7.10
CA SER A 352 28.76 24.23 7.80
C SER A 352 28.72 24.05 9.32
N LEU A 353 27.82 23.20 9.83
CA LEU A 353 27.69 22.93 11.26
C LEU A 353 28.81 22.04 11.79
N LEU A 354 29.28 21.06 11.00
CA LEU A 354 30.46 20.26 11.33
C LEU A 354 31.71 21.15 11.44
N ALA A 355 31.95 22.02 10.45
CA ALA A 355 33.05 22.98 10.51
C ALA A 355 32.95 23.91 11.73
N ALA A 356 31.74 24.41 12.04
CA ALA A 356 31.53 25.25 13.21
C ALA A 356 31.75 24.49 14.53
N ARG A 357 31.32 23.23 14.61
CA ARG A 357 31.56 22.36 15.78
C ARG A 357 33.05 22.14 15.97
N ASP A 358 33.76 21.75 14.91
CA ASP A 358 35.19 21.48 14.96
C ASP A 358 35.97 22.74 15.38
N MET A 359 35.59 23.93 14.87
CA MET A 359 36.16 25.21 15.31
C MET A 359 35.86 25.56 16.78
N LEU A 360 34.71 25.14 17.33
CA LEU A 360 34.34 25.38 18.73
C LEU A 360 35.01 24.37 19.68
N ASP A 361 35.26 23.16 19.20
CA ASP A 361 35.93 22.08 19.94
C ASP A 361 37.46 22.15 19.83
N GLU A 362 38.01 22.94 18.89
CA GLU A 362 39.42 23.33 18.83
C GLU A 362 39.82 24.23 20.01
N ASP A 363 39.91 23.66 21.20
CA ASP A 363 40.71 24.26 22.27
C ASP A 363 42.19 24.04 21.94
N SER A 364 42.92 25.12 21.65
CA SER A 364 44.37 25.11 21.38
C SER A 364 45.21 24.35 22.43
N ARG A 365 44.69 24.17 23.65
CA ARG A 365 45.33 23.40 24.73
C ARG A 365 45.14 21.87 24.60
N LYS A 366 44.20 21.40 23.78
CA LYS A 366 43.87 19.98 23.59
C LYS A 366 44.58 19.33 22.39
N LEU A 367 45.13 20.12 21.47
CA LEU A 367 45.91 19.62 20.32
C LEU A 367 47.18 18.86 20.72
N TYR A 368 47.68 19.05 21.95
CA TYR A 368 48.94 18.46 22.42
C TYR A 368 48.76 17.39 23.50
N GLY A 369 47.52 16.99 23.83
CA GLY A 369 47.22 16.10 24.95
C GLY A 369 47.50 16.76 26.31
N ILE A 370 46.78 16.34 27.35
CA ILE A 370 47.13 16.74 28.71
C ILE A 370 48.29 15.84 29.14
N LEU A 371 49.44 16.45 29.42
CA LEU A 371 50.61 15.75 29.91
C LEU A 371 50.45 15.45 31.41
N ASP A 372 50.51 14.17 31.78
CA ASP A 372 50.72 13.83 33.19
C ASP A 372 52.17 14.15 33.57
N LEU A 373 52.37 15.31 34.20
CA LEU A 373 53.69 15.78 34.63
C LEU A 373 54.45 14.77 35.48
N GLN A 374 53.79 13.90 36.25
CA GLN A 374 54.48 12.88 37.04
C GLN A 374 55.04 11.76 36.17
N ASP A 375 54.26 11.26 35.20
CA ASP A 375 54.73 10.24 34.26
C ASP A 375 55.76 10.80 33.25
N VAL A 376 55.63 12.06 32.84
CA VAL A 376 56.64 12.72 31.97
C VAL A 376 57.99 12.75 32.66
N ILE A 377 58.02 13.12 33.94
CA ILE A 377 59.25 13.18 34.72
C ILE A 377 59.88 11.78 34.83
N GLN A 378 59.08 10.73 35.02
CA GLN A 378 59.60 9.36 35.08
C GLN A 378 60.14 8.86 33.73
N VAL A 379 59.44 9.13 32.62
CA VAL A 379 59.87 8.70 31.28
C VAL A 379 61.16 9.42 30.85
N VAL A 380 61.28 10.72 31.13
CA VAL A 380 62.50 11.50 30.88
C VAL A 380 63.65 11.02 31.76
N ALA A 381 63.40 10.77 33.05
CA ALA A 381 64.42 10.25 33.98
C ALA A 381 64.91 8.84 33.58
N ALA A 382 64.03 8.01 33.02
CA ALA A 382 64.34 6.66 32.56
C ALA A 382 65.00 6.61 31.16
N ARG A 383 65.16 7.76 30.46
CA ARG A 383 65.59 7.85 29.04
C ARG A 383 64.81 6.90 28.13
N SER A 384 63.52 6.75 28.40
CA SER A 384 62.62 5.86 27.67
C SER A 384 61.92 6.64 26.55
N ASN A 385 61.86 6.09 25.34
CA ASN A 385 61.11 6.69 24.21
C ASN A 385 59.62 6.33 24.25
N ARG A 386 58.99 6.51 25.42
CA ARG A 386 57.60 6.17 25.66
C ARG A 386 56.69 7.37 25.34
N THR A 387 55.73 7.18 24.45
CA THR A 387 54.76 8.21 23.99
C THR A 387 53.40 8.11 24.68
N ASP A 388 53.25 7.20 25.64
CA ASP A 388 52.02 6.93 26.38
C ASP A 388 51.79 7.88 27.56
N VAL A 389 52.52 9.00 27.59
CA VAL A 389 52.40 10.06 28.60
C VAL A 389 51.37 11.14 28.21
N PHE A 390 50.92 11.09 26.97
CA PHE A 390 49.84 11.93 26.49
C PHE A 390 48.52 11.25 26.84
N LEU A 391 47.78 11.83 27.79
CA LEU A 391 46.38 11.46 27.98
C LEU A 391 45.60 12.05 26.81
N LEU A 392 45.12 11.18 25.91
CA LEU A 392 44.04 11.52 25.01
C LEU A 392 42.81 11.70 25.89
N ASP A 393 42.37 12.94 26.02
CA ASP A 393 41.09 13.24 26.64
C ASP A 393 40.02 12.73 25.65
N GLU A 394 39.68 11.44 25.75
CA GLU A 394 38.59 10.86 24.97
C GLU A 394 37.35 11.72 25.26
N ASN A 395 36.89 12.39 24.20
CA ASN A 395 35.77 13.32 24.17
C ASN A 395 34.88 13.25 25.40
N ILE A 396 34.89 14.30 26.22
CA ILE A 396 33.73 14.65 27.05
C ILE A 396 32.60 14.90 26.04
N SER A 397 31.90 13.84 25.64
CA SER A 397 30.79 13.89 24.69
C SER A 397 29.69 14.67 25.40
N LYS A 398 29.59 15.96 25.08
CA LYS A 398 28.41 16.74 25.45
C LYS A 398 27.25 16.08 24.73
N SER A 399 26.35 15.46 25.47
CA SER A 399 25.10 14.96 24.92
C SER A 399 24.24 16.16 24.53
N TYR A 400 23.99 16.30 23.23
CA TYR A 400 23.09 17.32 22.70
C TYR A 400 21.72 16.70 22.49
N SER A 401 20.66 17.43 22.84
CA SER A 401 19.29 17.04 22.53
C SER A 401 18.61 18.19 21.81
N TRP A 402 18.09 17.93 20.62
CA TRP A 402 17.38 18.93 19.83
C TRP A 402 15.88 18.67 19.92
N VAL A 403 15.12 19.75 20.08
CA VAL A 403 13.66 19.73 19.98
C VAL A 403 13.27 20.61 18.81
N ILE A 404 12.73 20.00 17.76
CA ILE A 404 12.25 20.70 16.56
C ILE A 404 10.74 20.86 16.72
N MET A 405 10.26 22.10 16.82
CA MET A 405 8.84 22.41 16.91
C MET A 405 8.35 23.00 15.59
N LEU A 406 7.32 22.39 15.00
CA LEU A 406 6.68 22.86 13.79
C LEU A 406 5.28 23.38 14.13
N ASP A 407 4.95 24.57 13.65
CA ASP A 407 3.57 25.04 13.68
C ASP A 407 2.76 24.35 12.58
N ALA A 408 1.65 23.72 12.95
CA ALA A 408 0.70 23.06 12.06
C ALA A 408 -0.65 23.81 12.00
N SER A 409 -0.67 25.08 12.42
CA SER A 409 -1.84 25.94 12.38
C SER A 409 -2.39 26.15 10.96
N GLU A 410 -3.66 26.53 10.85
CA GLU A 410 -4.30 26.90 9.57
C GLU A 410 -3.49 27.94 8.79
N SER A 411 -2.85 28.89 9.47
CA SER A 411 -1.98 29.91 8.85
C SER A 411 -0.76 29.33 8.14
N MET A 412 -0.30 28.14 8.55
CA MET A 412 0.85 27.48 7.93
C MET A 412 0.49 26.75 6.64
N LYS A 413 -0.80 26.55 6.32
CA LYS A 413 -1.22 25.89 5.08
C LYS A 413 -0.75 26.60 3.80
N ALA A 414 -0.57 27.93 3.85
CA ALA A 414 -0.08 28.69 2.70
C ALA A 414 1.41 28.46 2.40
N ILE A 415 2.17 27.99 3.38
CA ILE A 415 3.62 27.74 3.30
C ILE A 415 3.98 26.31 3.72
N SER A 416 3.02 25.38 3.69
CA SER A 416 3.17 24.02 4.23
C SER A 416 4.34 23.29 3.56
N ASP A 417 4.46 23.44 2.25
CA ASP A 417 5.47 22.74 1.47
C ASP A 417 6.88 23.19 1.89
N PHE A 418 7.06 24.51 2.04
CA PHE A 418 8.32 25.10 2.49
C PHE A 418 8.64 24.75 3.96
N ALA A 419 7.63 24.76 4.83
CA ALA A 419 7.79 24.38 6.23
C ALA A 419 8.23 22.90 6.36
N MET A 420 7.64 22.02 5.54
CA MET A 420 8.01 20.61 5.48
C MET A 420 9.42 20.40 4.91
N GLU A 421 9.84 21.18 3.91
CA GLU A 421 11.23 21.19 3.42
C GLU A 421 12.23 21.51 4.53
N ILE A 422 12.00 22.61 5.27
CA ILE A 422 12.85 22.99 6.42
C ILE A 422 12.87 21.87 7.45
N PHE A 423 11.72 21.29 7.76
CA PHE A 423 11.62 20.22 8.75
C PHE A 423 12.46 19.00 8.36
N VAL A 424 12.37 18.56 7.10
CA VAL A 424 13.17 17.44 6.59
C VAL A 424 14.66 17.79 6.61
N ILE A 425 15.05 19.01 6.22
CA ILE A 425 16.44 19.46 6.30
C ILE A 425 16.96 19.37 7.75
N LEU A 426 16.22 19.92 8.71
CA LEU A 426 16.61 19.91 10.12
C LEU A 426 16.65 18.49 10.70
N ALA A 427 15.74 17.61 10.29
CA ALA A 427 15.72 16.22 10.71
C ALA A 427 16.94 15.44 10.18
N GLU A 428 17.31 15.63 8.92
CA GLU A 428 18.51 15.03 8.33
C GLU A 428 19.79 15.54 9.01
N VAL A 429 19.86 16.85 9.26
CA VAL A 429 20.99 17.47 9.99
C VAL A 429 21.10 16.90 11.40
N ALA A 430 19.98 16.79 12.12
CA ALA A 430 19.95 16.21 13.45
C ALA A 430 20.40 14.74 13.44
N ASN A 431 19.98 13.96 12.45
CA ASN A 431 20.36 12.55 12.31
C ASN A 431 21.88 12.35 12.09
N GLU A 432 22.54 13.28 11.40
CA GLU A 432 24.00 13.23 11.16
C GLU A 432 24.82 13.82 12.31
N LEU A 433 24.31 14.87 12.98
CA LEU A 433 25.07 15.59 14.01
C LEU A 433 24.86 15.03 15.43
N LEU A 434 23.71 14.40 15.71
CA LEU A 434 23.35 13.88 17.03
C LEU A 434 23.58 12.37 17.17
N LEU A 435 24.41 11.79 16.30
CA LEU A 435 24.85 10.40 16.48
C LEU A 435 25.53 10.29 17.85
N ASP A 436 24.90 9.55 18.76
CA ASP A 436 25.58 9.07 19.96
C ASP A 436 26.76 8.17 19.49
N PRO A 437 27.98 8.36 20.01
CA PRO A 437 29.12 7.50 19.68
C PRO A 437 28.93 6.04 20.10
#